data_AF-A0ABD7V416-F1
#
_entry.id   AF-A0ABD7V416-F1
#
_cell.length_a   1.000
_cell.length_b   1.000
_cell.length_c   1.000
_cell.angle_alpha   90.00
_cell.angle_beta   90.00
_cell.angle_gamma   90.00
#
_symmetry.space_group_name_H-M   'P 1'
#
loop_
_entity.id
_entity.type
_entity.pdbx_description
1 polymer ?
#
loop_
_entity_poly.entity_id
_entity_poly.type
_entity_poly.pdbx_seq_one_letter_code
_entity_poly.pdbx_strand_id
1 'polypeptide(L)'
;MTTLENTTGTTPVASDLIAGFPFPFPEDRYRYSTNVEPAEQPVVTPAGQWGAAVVDIDSEYRSELDQRAAILAADPSRHAVLPHMVPAAWDTMLTLMRELDAVYPEQMHLENLGGDEWLWRNDILGIEQRFRYADAATLPDEPLRYIASQVQEDIALLDQRNDQLFVDAGVVTFAADWSFGFDVGMSFLEIHGPVPRIRKEGVITRAHEFLKRLQPHQPYRRTNWTLTIDRRLDVSTEIYHEWGPDRETIQHVDDEEFGRRVHLRVEVQHLIRLPDSGAIVFLIRTYLLPLDQLATVEPWRRRAAEVLAELPADMAEYKGIIKYRDRAAQYLRDAAPVAPLPSGPGMPEWPTTPPPVDTTGAAFLVVAIGRDPETAHVSRNWVSTAEAAGTTRLLVLDSLTEEEDRTALAAALDDAVIGTRIMVAGGQYDVMTALALAREAGAVPAELAAYVTDFGDLPMYCAHCRDTFRVEAVPGGVVACPGCARDLEIHEHHSPTMGSYLASAAGGDE
;
A
#
# COMPACT_ATOMS: atom_id res chain seq x y z
N MET A 1 -4.60 -36.30 4.98
CA MET A 1 -4.10 -35.82 6.28
C MET A 1 -2.66 -35.43 6.08
N THR A 2 -2.45 -34.20 5.63
CA THR A 2 -1.12 -33.61 5.45
C THR A 2 -1.27 -32.24 6.08
N THR A 3 -0.74 -32.10 7.29
CA THR A 3 -0.71 -30.86 8.06
C THR A 3 0.21 -29.88 7.34
N LEU A 4 -0.36 -28.80 6.83
CA LEU A 4 0.41 -27.63 6.42
C LEU A 4 0.95 -26.99 7.70
N GLU A 5 2.26 -26.95 7.83
CA GLU A 5 2.95 -26.25 8.90
C GLU A 5 2.71 -24.74 8.73
N ASN A 6 2.07 -24.14 9.74
CA ASN A 6 1.94 -22.70 9.88
C ASN A 6 3.34 -22.12 10.13
N THR A 7 3.93 -21.51 9.11
CA THR A 7 5.12 -20.66 9.28
C THR A 7 4.71 -19.36 9.95
N THR A 8 4.83 -19.31 11.27
CA THR A 8 4.84 -18.08 12.07
C THR A 8 6.15 -17.33 11.82
N GLY A 9 6.19 -16.56 10.73
CA GLY A 9 7.20 -15.55 10.46
C GLY A 9 6.51 -14.19 10.34
N THR A 10 7.00 -13.18 11.05
CA THR A 10 6.54 -11.80 10.90
C THR A 10 7.05 -11.27 9.58
N THR A 11 6.20 -11.28 8.54
CA THR A 11 6.49 -10.50 7.33
C THR A 11 6.37 -9.02 7.70
N PRO A 12 7.43 -8.20 7.54
CA PRO A 12 7.30 -6.76 7.66
C PRO A 12 6.22 -6.28 6.69
N VAL A 13 5.28 -5.48 7.17
CA VAL A 13 4.36 -4.78 6.29
C VAL A 13 5.20 -3.79 5.48
N ALA A 14 5.14 -3.86 4.15
CA ALA A 14 5.88 -2.94 3.29
C ALA A 14 5.54 -1.48 3.63
N SER A 15 6.55 -0.60 3.62
CA SER A 15 6.43 0.78 4.09
C SER A 15 5.37 1.58 3.32
N ASP A 16 5.16 1.24 2.04
CA ASP A 16 4.15 1.82 1.17
C ASP A 16 2.71 1.53 1.65
N LEU A 17 2.46 0.39 2.29
CA LEU A 17 1.14 0.02 2.79
C LEU A 17 0.69 0.88 3.97
N ILE A 18 1.63 1.43 4.76
CA ILE A 18 1.33 2.41 5.80
C ILE A 18 1.22 3.81 5.19
N ALA A 19 2.17 4.20 4.33
CA ALA A 19 2.20 5.54 3.74
C ALA A 19 0.99 5.82 2.83
N GLY A 20 0.56 4.81 2.06
CA GLY A 20 -0.60 4.84 1.17
C GLY A 20 -1.93 4.48 1.85
N PHE A 21 -1.95 4.20 3.15
CA PHE A 21 -3.17 3.70 3.80
C PHE A 21 -4.29 4.76 3.84
N PRO A 22 -5.49 4.47 3.32
CA PRO A 22 -6.58 5.44 3.24
C PRO A 22 -7.38 5.54 4.55
N PHE A 23 -6.73 5.99 5.63
CA PHE A 23 -7.37 6.03 6.95
C PHE A 23 -8.75 6.73 6.92
N PRO A 24 -9.85 6.04 7.29
CA PRO A 24 -11.20 6.42 6.85
C PRO A 24 -11.93 7.36 7.81
N PHE A 25 -11.30 7.75 8.93
CA PHE A 25 -11.96 8.49 10.01
C PHE A 25 -11.56 9.97 9.98
N PRO A 26 -12.46 10.88 9.53
CA PRO A 26 -12.21 12.31 9.63
C PRO A 26 -12.44 12.84 11.05
N GLU A 27 -13.30 12.17 11.83
CA GLU A 27 -13.72 12.55 13.18
C GLU A 27 -13.62 11.36 14.14
N ASP A 28 -13.65 11.63 15.44
CA ASP A 28 -13.62 10.62 16.51
C ASP A 28 -14.95 9.84 16.65
N ARG A 29 -15.91 10.09 15.77
CA ARG A 29 -17.22 9.41 15.71
C ARG A 29 -17.55 9.07 14.26
N TYR A 30 -18.11 7.88 14.06
CA TYR A 30 -18.53 7.43 12.73
C TYR A 30 -20.05 7.30 12.62
N ARG A 31 -20.63 7.90 11.58
CA ARG A 31 -22.03 7.72 11.17
C ARG A 31 -22.09 7.59 9.66
N TYR A 32 -23.13 6.94 9.15
CA TYR A 32 -23.36 6.90 7.71
C TYR A 32 -23.65 8.32 7.19
N SER A 33 -23.01 8.65 6.08
CA SER A 33 -23.22 9.91 5.36
C SER A 33 -23.04 9.65 3.87
N THR A 34 -23.45 10.62 3.03
CA THR A 34 -23.08 10.60 1.62
C THR A 34 -21.64 11.13 1.51
N ASN A 35 -20.65 10.31 1.89
CA ASN A 35 -19.23 10.66 1.93
C ASN A 35 -18.57 10.56 0.53
N VAL A 36 -19.20 11.17 -0.46
CA VAL A 36 -18.75 11.14 -1.87
C VAL A 36 -18.05 12.45 -2.21
N GLU A 37 -16.87 12.36 -2.83
CA GLU A 37 -16.05 13.49 -3.25
C GLU A 37 -15.48 13.24 -4.65
N PRO A 38 -15.07 14.29 -5.40
CA PRO A 38 -14.34 14.10 -6.64
C PRO A 38 -13.11 13.21 -6.43
N ALA A 39 -12.85 12.28 -7.35
CA ALA A 39 -11.65 11.46 -7.33
C ALA A 39 -10.41 12.26 -7.82
N GLU A 40 -9.26 11.60 -7.90
CA GLU A 40 -7.99 12.18 -8.40
C GLU A 40 -7.50 13.40 -7.59
N GLN A 41 -7.89 13.47 -6.31
CA GLN A 41 -7.41 14.46 -5.36
C GLN A 41 -6.54 13.76 -4.31
N PRO A 42 -5.25 14.06 -4.18
CA PRO A 42 -4.43 13.44 -3.15
C PRO A 42 -4.92 13.85 -1.74
N VAL A 43 -4.97 12.88 -0.84
CA VAL A 43 -5.28 13.06 0.58
C VAL A 43 -4.00 12.85 1.37
N VAL A 44 -3.51 13.91 2.00
CA VAL A 44 -2.32 13.84 2.87
C VAL A 44 -2.72 13.30 4.24
N THR A 45 -1.93 12.36 4.75
CA THR A 45 -2.10 11.74 6.05
C THR A 45 -0.84 11.94 6.90
N PRO A 46 -0.88 11.66 8.22
CA PRO A 46 0.33 11.68 9.05
C PRO A 46 1.43 10.70 8.62
N ALA A 47 1.10 9.68 7.83
CA ALA A 47 2.03 8.64 7.39
C ALA A 47 2.46 8.76 5.92
N GLY A 48 1.79 9.60 5.11
CA GLY A 48 2.04 9.70 3.69
C GLY A 48 0.87 10.34 2.96
N GLN A 49 0.45 9.75 1.84
CA GLN A 49 -0.66 10.23 1.03
C GLN A 49 -1.30 9.10 0.21
N TRP A 50 -2.56 9.30 -0.19
CA TRP A 50 -3.27 8.37 -1.07
C TRP A 50 -4.24 9.11 -1.99
N GLY A 51 -4.78 8.43 -3.00
CA GLY A 51 -5.88 8.94 -3.82
C GLY A 51 -5.47 9.92 -4.92
N ALA A 52 -4.21 9.95 -5.32
CA ALA A 52 -3.78 10.71 -6.51
C ALA A 52 -4.31 10.09 -7.81
N ALA A 53 -4.54 8.77 -7.83
CA ALA A 53 -5.01 8.00 -8.97
C ALA A 53 -6.35 7.31 -8.69
N VAL A 54 -7.07 6.96 -9.76
CA VAL A 54 -8.30 6.15 -9.70
C VAL A 54 -7.97 4.66 -9.50
N VAL A 55 -6.98 4.18 -10.26
CA VAL A 55 -6.44 2.82 -10.15
C VAL A 55 -5.05 2.93 -9.55
N ASP A 56 -4.87 2.34 -8.38
CA ASP A 56 -3.65 2.47 -7.57
C ASP A 56 -3.09 1.08 -7.25
N ILE A 57 -1.83 0.90 -7.63
CA ILE A 57 -1.04 -0.31 -7.50
C ILE A 57 -0.03 -0.13 -6.34
N ASP A 58 -0.05 -1.07 -5.39
CA ASP A 58 0.90 -1.12 -4.28
C ASP A 58 1.86 -2.33 -4.39
N SER A 59 2.72 -2.50 -3.39
CA SER A 59 3.66 -3.61 -3.26
C SER A 59 3.01 -5.00 -3.27
N GLU A 60 1.69 -5.10 -3.08
CA GLU A 60 0.95 -6.36 -3.00
C GLU A 60 0.29 -6.76 -4.32
N TYR A 61 0.46 -5.94 -5.36
CA TYR A 61 -0.15 -6.13 -6.69
C TYR A 61 -0.19 -7.58 -7.18
N ARG A 62 0.97 -8.25 -7.26
CA ARG A 62 1.05 -9.63 -7.75
C ARG A 62 0.34 -10.61 -6.81
N SER A 63 0.53 -10.44 -5.50
CA SER A 63 -0.05 -11.31 -4.48
C SER A 63 -1.58 -11.26 -4.54
N GLU A 64 -2.16 -10.07 -4.66
CA GLU A 64 -3.61 -9.91 -4.77
C GLU A 64 -4.15 -10.49 -6.08
N LEU A 65 -3.46 -10.27 -7.21
CA LEU A 65 -3.87 -10.85 -8.49
C LEU A 65 -3.82 -12.38 -8.48
N ASP A 66 -2.80 -12.98 -7.86
CA ASP A 66 -2.70 -14.43 -7.69
C ASP A 66 -3.83 -14.97 -6.79
N GLN A 67 -4.17 -14.26 -5.72
CA GLN A 67 -5.32 -14.60 -4.86
C GLN A 67 -6.63 -14.55 -5.65
N ARG A 68 -6.87 -13.49 -6.45
CA ARG A 68 -8.04 -13.39 -7.33
C ARG A 68 -8.12 -14.55 -8.30
N ALA A 69 -7.01 -14.90 -8.95
CA ALA A 69 -6.95 -16.01 -9.88
C ALA A 69 -7.30 -17.34 -9.19
N ALA A 70 -6.77 -17.58 -7.98
CA ALA A 70 -7.09 -18.76 -7.18
C ALA A 70 -8.57 -18.82 -6.78
N ILE A 71 -9.15 -17.70 -6.35
CA ILE A 71 -10.57 -17.60 -5.98
C ILE A 71 -11.47 -17.88 -7.19
N LEU A 72 -11.20 -17.26 -8.34
CA LEU A 72 -11.98 -17.48 -9.57
C LEU A 72 -11.86 -18.91 -10.10
N ALA A 73 -10.71 -19.56 -9.90
CA ALA A 73 -10.52 -20.96 -10.25
C ALA A 73 -11.33 -21.90 -9.35
N ALA A 74 -11.41 -21.59 -8.06
CA ALA A 74 -12.17 -22.37 -7.07
C ALA A 74 -13.69 -22.14 -7.20
N ASP A 75 -14.09 -20.89 -7.46
CA ASP A 75 -15.48 -20.46 -7.54
C ASP A 75 -15.69 -19.47 -8.70
N PRO A 76 -16.05 -19.97 -9.90
CA PRO A 76 -16.32 -19.12 -11.05
C PRO A 76 -17.52 -18.19 -10.88
N SER A 77 -18.39 -18.39 -9.86
CA SER A 77 -19.56 -17.54 -9.65
C SER A 77 -19.23 -16.12 -9.18
N ARG A 78 -17.97 -15.88 -8.78
CA ARG A 78 -17.43 -14.56 -8.46
C ARG A 78 -17.31 -13.63 -9.68
N HIS A 79 -17.52 -14.16 -10.88
CA HIS A 79 -17.62 -13.41 -12.13
C HIS A 79 -18.97 -13.65 -12.80
N ALA A 80 -19.57 -12.58 -13.31
CA ALA A 80 -20.75 -12.64 -14.15
C ALA A 80 -20.76 -11.45 -15.10
N VAL A 81 -21.15 -11.68 -16.36
CA VAL A 81 -21.46 -10.63 -17.33
C VAL A 81 -22.74 -11.02 -18.03
N LEU A 82 -23.85 -10.35 -17.71
CA LEU A 82 -25.10 -10.59 -18.43
C LEU A 82 -24.95 -10.16 -19.91
N PRO A 83 -25.67 -10.79 -20.87
CA PRO A 83 -25.42 -10.57 -22.29
C PRO A 83 -25.50 -9.10 -22.76
N HIS A 84 -26.36 -8.29 -22.16
CA HIS A 84 -26.47 -6.86 -22.49
C HIS A 84 -25.34 -6.00 -21.93
N MET A 85 -24.54 -6.53 -20.99
CA MET A 85 -23.41 -5.84 -20.36
C MET A 85 -22.07 -6.05 -21.08
N VAL A 86 -22.02 -6.87 -22.14
CA VAL A 86 -20.78 -7.08 -22.92
C VAL A 86 -20.17 -5.77 -23.42
N PRO A 87 -20.93 -4.77 -23.93
CA PRO A 87 -20.36 -3.46 -24.27
C PRO A 87 -19.74 -2.74 -23.06
N ALA A 88 -20.35 -2.82 -21.88
CA ALA A 88 -19.83 -2.20 -20.67
C ALA A 88 -18.55 -2.89 -20.16
N ALA A 89 -18.41 -4.20 -20.37
CA ALA A 89 -17.19 -4.94 -20.06
C ALA A 89 -16.00 -4.46 -20.92
N TRP A 90 -16.21 -4.28 -22.23
CA TRP A 90 -15.21 -3.72 -23.14
C TRP A 90 -14.84 -2.28 -22.81
N ASP A 91 -15.84 -1.45 -22.52
CA ASP A 91 -15.67 -0.04 -22.14
C ASP A 91 -14.91 0.09 -20.82
N THR A 92 -15.21 -0.77 -19.84
CA THR A 92 -14.46 -0.86 -18.57
C THR A 92 -13.01 -1.25 -18.81
N MET A 93 -12.76 -2.29 -19.62
CA MET A 93 -11.40 -2.73 -19.93
C MET A 93 -10.57 -1.61 -20.54
N LEU A 94 -11.07 -0.95 -21.59
CA LEU A 94 -10.35 0.18 -22.20
C LEU A 94 -10.20 1.37 -21.26
N THR A 95 -11.21 1.66 -20.44
CA THR A 95 -11.13 2.73 -19.43
C THR A 95 -9.99 2.45 -18.45
N LEU A 96 -9.94 1.26 -17.86
CA LEU A 96 -8.90 0.91 -16.88
C LEU A 96 -7.50 0.79 -17.51
N MET A 97 -7.38 0.31 -18.75
CA MET A 97 -6.09 0.33 -19.47
C MET A 97 -5.57 1.77 -19.67
N ARG A 98 -6.45 2.72 -19.97
CA ARG A 98 -6.08 4.14 -20.08
C ARG A 98 -5.67 4.74 -18.74
N GLU A 99 -6.38 4.41 -17.66
CA GLU A 99 -6.00 4.83 -16.31
C GLU A 99 -4.61 4.28 -15.94
N LEU A 100 -4.37 2.99 -16.16
CA LEU A 100 -3.09 2.35 -15.89
C LEU A 100 -1.95 2.93 -16.74
N ASP A 101 -2.14 3.15 -18.03
CA ASP A 101 -1.18 3.81 -18.93
C ASP A 101 -0.86 5.25 -18.48
N ALA A 102 -1.88 6.00 -18.03
CA ALA A 102 -1.69 7.37 -17.56
C ALA A 102 -0.95 7.45 -16.22
N VAL A 103 -1.23 6.52 -15.29
CA VAL A 103 -0.65 6.51 -13.93
C VAL A 103 0.72 5.84 -13.90
N TYR A 104 0.92 4.80 -14.71
CA TYR A 104 2.17 4.01 -14.77
C TYR A 104 2.80 4.00 -16.18
N PRO A 105 3.08 5.17 -16.80
CA PRO A 105 3.49 5.28 -18.19
C PRO A 105 4.87 4.72 -18.50
N GLU A 106 5.65 4.30 -17.50
CA GLU A 106 6.94 3.62 -17.70
C GLU A 106 6.81 2.08 -17.68
N GLN A 107 5.67 1.56 -17.25
CA GLN A 107 5.46 0.13 -16.96
C GLN A 107 4.26 -0.44 -17.72
N MET A 108 3.31 0.41 -18.10
CA MET A 108 2.10 0.00 -18.80
C MET A 108 1.83 0.96 -19.95
N HIS A 109 1.39 0.40 -21.07
CA HIS A 109 1.20 1.14 -22.31
C HIS A 109 -0.02 0.67 -23.08
N LEU A 110 -0.87 1.62 -23.50
CA LEU A 110 -1.97 1.37 -24.42
C LEU A 110 -1.76 2.14 -25.74
N GLU A 111 -1.54 1.41 -26.84
CA GLU A 111 -1.36 1.99 -28.17
C GLU A 111 -2.54 1.65 -29.09
N ASN A 112 -3.10 2.66 -29.76
CA ASN A 112 -4.03 2.45 -30.87
C ASN A 112 -3.24 2.27 -32.18
N LEU A 113 -3.33 1.08 -32.78
CA LEU A 113 -2.61 0.73 -34.01
C LEU A 113 -3.34 1.12 -35.29
N GLY A 114 -4.52 1.75 -35.17
CA GLY A 114 -5.40 2.16 -36.24
C GLY A 114 -6.75 1.44 -36.20
N GLY A 115 -7.84 2.21 -36.35
CA GLY A 115 -9.20 1.68 -36.30
C GLY A 115 -9.52 1.08 -34.93
N ASP A 116 -10.00 -0.16 -34.93
CA ASP A 116 -10.36 -0.91 -33.72
C ASP A 116 -9.21 -1.79 -33.19
N GLU A 117 -8.00 -1.69 -33.75
CA GLU A 117 -6.86 -2.51 -33.31
C GLU A 117 -6.01 -1.79 -32.25
N TRP A 118 -5.70 -2.52 -31.18
CA TRP A 118 -4.98 -2.02 -30.01
C TRP A 118 -3.83 -2.94 -29.62
N LEU A 119 -2.80 -2.35 -29.02
CA LEU A 119 -1.73 -3.06 -28.33
C LEU A 119 -1.71 -2.62 -26.87
N TRP A 120 -1.90 -3.57 -25.96
CA TRP A 120 -1.75 -3.37 -24.53
C TRP A 120 -0.47 -4.04 -24.04
N ARG A 121 0.32 -3.32 -23.26
CA ARG A 121 1.50 -3.84 -22.58
C ARG A 121 1.41 -3.57 -21.09
N ASN A 122 1.68 -4.58 -20.29
CA ASN A 122 1.86 -4.47 -18.85
C ASN A 122 3.17 -5.19 -18.51
N ASP A 123 4.25 -4.41 -18.41
CA ASP A 123 5.61 -4.91 -18.23
C ASP A 123 5.81 -5.49 -16.82
N ILE A 124 5.02 -5.07 -15.82
CA ILE A 124 5.00 -5.71 -14.50
C ILE A 124 4.59 -7.16 -14.66
N LEU A 125 3.49 -7.44 -15.35
CA LEU A 125 2.98 -8.82 -15.49
C LEU A 125 3.60 -9.58 -16.67
N GLY A 126 4.44 -8.94 -17.48
CA GLY A 126 5.01 -9.53 -18.70
C GLY A 126 3.95 -9.79 -19.77
N ILE A 127 2.92 -8.95 -19.83
CA ILE A 127 1.82 -9.08 -20.78
C ILE A 127 2.07 -8.17 -21.98
N GLU A 128 2.00 -8.74 -23.18
CA GLU A 128 1.85 -8.00 -24.43
C GLU A 128 0.68 -8.60 -25.20
N GLN A 129 -0.40 -7.83 -25.36
CA GLN A 129 -1.64 -8.29 -25.96
C GLN A 129 -2.07 -7.35 -27.09
N ARG A 130 -2.03 -7.87 -28.31
CA ARG A 130 -2.71 -7.25 -29.45
C ARG A 130 -4.16 -7.73 -29.48
N PHE A 131 -5.11 -6.81 -29.52
CA PHE A 131 -6.54 -7.16 -29.58
C PHE A 131 -7.31 -6.22 -30.53
N ARG A 132 -8.51 -6.65 -30.91
CA ARG A 132 -9.46 -5.82 -31.64
C ARG A 132 -10.66 -5.52 -30.75
N TYR A 133 -10.99 -4.25 -30.60
CA TYR A 133 -12.13 -3.81 -29.79
C TYR A 133 -13.42 -4.48 -30.27
N ALA A 134 -14.25 -4.92 -29.32
CA ALA A 134 -15.49 -5.66 -29.55
C ALA A 134 -15.35 -7.05 -30.24
N ASP A 135 -14.13 -7.57 -30.41
CA ASP A 135 -13.88 -8.93 -30.93
C ASP A 135 -13.21 -9.81 -29.86
N ALA A 136 -14.05 -10.51 -29.08
CA ALA A 136 -13.60 -11.32 -27.94
C ALA A 136 -12.70 -12.48 -28.34
N ALA A 137 -12.71 -12.91 -29.61
CA ALA A 137 -11.82 -13.96 -30.10
C ALA A 137 -10.34 -13.53 -30.14
N THR A 138 -10.07 -12.23 -29.98
CA THR A 138 -8.71 -11.66 -29.96
C THR A 138 -8.14 -11.48 -28.55
N LEU A 139 -8.90 -11.83 -27.51
CA LEU A 139 -8.46 -11.82 -26.12
C LEU A 139 -8.35 -13.27 -25.59
N PRO A 140 -7.47 -13.50 -24.60
CA PRO A 140 -7.34 -14.82 -23.97
C PRO A 140 -8.48 -15.15 -23.01
N ASP A 141 -9.23 -14.15 -22.54
CA ASP A 141 -10.40 -14.29 -21.66
C ASP A 141 -11.45 -13.21 -22.00
N GLU A 142 -12.63 -13.32 -21.41
CA GLU A 142 -13.68 -12.30 -21.48
C GLU A 142 -13.14 -10.93 -21.00
N PRO A 143 -13.46 -9.80 -21.68
CA PRO A 143 -12.86 -8.49 -21.40
C PRO A 143 -12.82 -8.06 -19.94
N LEU A 144 -13.90 -8.26 -19.18
CA LEU A 144 -13.96 -7.87 -17.78
C LEU A 144 -13.04 -8.75 -16.91
N ARG A 145 -13.01 -10.07 -17.13
CA ARG A 145 -12.06 -10.97 -16.48
C ARG A 145 -10.61 -10.64 -16.84
N TYR A 146 -10.37 -10.35 -18.11
CA TYR A 146 -9.04 -10.03 -18.62
C TYR A 146 -8.45 -8.81 -17.91
N ILE A 147 -9.21 -7.71 -17.79
CA ILE A 147 -8.72 -6.53 -17.07
C ILE A 147 -8.72 -6.72 -15.55
N ALA A 148 -9.68 -7.45 -14.99
CA ALA A 148 -9.69 -7.76 -13.56
C ALA A 148 -8.46 -8.59 -13.14
N SER A 149 -7.83 -9.34 -14.05
CA SER A 149 -6.56 -10.02 -13.78
C SER A 149 -5.34 -9.07 -13.70
N GLN A 150 -5.55 -7.76 -13.84
CA GLN A 150 -4.48 -6.76 -13.95
C GLN A 150 -4.74 -5.50 -13.10
N VAL A 151 -5.78 -5.46 -12.29
CA VAL A 151 -6.09 -4.36 -11.36
C VAL A 151 -6.38 -4.94 -9.97
N GLN A 152 -6.13 -4.22 -8.88
CA GLN A 152 -6.34 -4.74 -7.51
C GLN A 152 -7.80 -4.61 -7.05
N GLU A 153 -8.56 -3.76 -7.71
CA GLU A 153 -9.95 -3.46 -7.41
C GLU A 153 -10.86 -4.63 -7.75
N ASP A 154 -11.83 -4.94 -6.89
CA ASP A 154 -13.02 -5.63 -7.34
C ASP A 154 -13.85 -4.68 -8.23
N ILE A 155 -14.55 -5.24 -9.22
CA ILE A 155 -15.25 -4.47 -10.24
C ILE A 155 -16.72 -4.89 -10.26
N ALA A 156 -17.64 -3.94 -10.08
CA ALA A 156 -19.06 -4.12 -10.35
C ALA A 156 -19.55 -3.10 -11.37
N LEU A 157 -20.37 -3.55 -12.33
CA LEU A 157 -20.93 -2.71 -13.39
C LEU A 157 -22.43 -2.54 -13.16
N LEU A 158 -22.86 -1.28 -13.08
CA LEU A 158 -24.24 -0.91 -12.89
C LEU A 158 -24.88 -0.52 -14.23
N ASP A 159 -25.89 -1.27 -14.65
CA ASP A 159 -26.78 -0.85 -15.72
C ASP A 159 -27.79 0.19 -15.19
N GLN A 160 -28.03 1.24 -15.97
CA GLN A 160 -29.01 2.26 -15.66
C GLN A 160 -30.22 2.12 -16.59
N ARG A 161 -31.28 1.48 -16.08
CA ARG A 161 -32.55 1.29 -16.81
C ARG A 161 -33.74 1.58 -15.92
N ASN A 162 -34.84 2.02 -16.53
CA ASN A 162 -36.12 2.26 -15.85
C ASN A 162 -35.98 3.12 -14.57
N ASP A 163 -35.13 4.15 -14.63
CA ASP A 163 -34.86 5.08 -13.53
C ASP A 163 -34.24 4.42 -12.26
N GLN A 164 -33.62 3.25 -12.43
CA GLN A 164 -32.93 2.47 -11.40
C GLN A 164 -31.52 2.07 -11.86
N LEU A 165 -30.69 1.64 -10.90
CA LEU A 165 -29.39 1.03 -11.14
C LEU A 165 -29.43 -0.45 -10.77
N PHE A 166 -28.84 -1.32 -11.58
CA PHE A 166 -28.79 -2.78 -11.36
C PHE A 166 -27.37 -3.30 -11.49
N VAL A 167 -26.91 -4.15 -10.58
CA VAL A 167 -25.61 -4.83 -10.71
C VAL A 167 -25.77 -5.99 -11.67
N ASP A 168 -25.33 -5.83 -12.92
CA ASP A 168 -25.58 -6.82 -13.98
C ASP A 168 -24.29 -7.45 -14.54
N ALA A 169 -23.13 -6.95 -14.13
CA ALA A 169 -21.84 -7.55 -14.44
C ALA A 169 -20.79 -7.21 -13.38
N GLY A 170 -19.73 -8.00 -13.29
CA GLY A 170 -18.68 -7.79 -12.30
C GLY A 170 -17.70 -8.96 -12.16
N VAL A 171 -16.58 -8.66 -11.49
CA VAL A 171 -15.61 -9.60 -10.94
C VAL A 171 -15.38 -9.18 -9.50
N VAL A 172 -15.86 -9.97 -8.53
CA VAL A 172 -15.79 -9.63 -7.10
C VAL A 172 -15.24 -10.83 -6.33
N THR A 173 -13.95 -10.75 -5.99
CA THR A 173 -13.24 -11.82 -5.28
C THR A 173 -12.91 -11.47 -3.84
N PHE A 174 -12.92 -10.20 -3.48
CA PHE A 174 -12.52 -9.70 -2.18
C PHE A 174 -13.70 -9.11 -1.41
N ALA A 175 -14.90 -9.70 -1.52
CA ALA A 175 -16.11 -9.17 -0.89
C ALA A 175 -16.00 -9.09 0.64
N ALA A 176 -16.67 -8.08 1.23
CA ALA A 176 -16.75 -7.84 2.67
C ALA A 176 -18.08 -8.34 3.27
N ASP A 177 -18.23 -9.66 3.48
CA ASP A 177 -19.44 -10.31 4.04
C ASP A 177 -20.71 -10.12 3.18
N TRP A 178 -20.54 -10.19 1.86
CA TRP A 178 -21.63 -10.22 0.86
C TRP A 178 -21.28 -11.17 -0.30
N SER A 179 -22.28 -11.51 -1.13
CA SER A 179 -22.13 -12.40 -2.29
C SER A 179 -22.49 -11.68 -3.58
N PHE A 180 -21.53 -11.57 -4.48
CA PHE A 180 -21.79 -11.01 -5.81
C PHE A 180 -22.73 -11.90 -6.62
N GLY A 181 -22.53 -13.22 -6.59
CA GLY A 181 -23.38 -14.16 -7.31
C GLY A 181 -24.86 -14.09 -6.88
N PHE A 182 -25.13 -13.75 -5.61
CA PHE A 182 -26.47 -13.50 -5.11
C PHE A 182 -27.06 -12.17 -5.60
N ASP A 183 -26.23 -11.12 -5.69
CA ASP A 183 -26.65 -9.75 -6.00
C ASP A 183 -26.82 -9.47 -7.51
N VAL A 184 -26.29 -10.33 -8.39
CA VAL A 184 -26.43 -10.16 -9.86
C VAL A 184 -27.90 -10.07 -10.27
N GLY A 185 -28.24 -8.98 -10.97
CA GLY A 185 -29.58 -8.65 -11.44
C GLY A 185 -30.43 -7.87 -10.43
N MET A 186 -29.96 -7.66 -9.20
CA MET A 186 -30.67 -6.88 -8.19
C MET A 186 -30.47 -5.37 -8.39
N SER A 187 -31.49 -4.60 -8.04
CA SER A 187 -31.41 -3.14 -8.05
C SER A 187 -30.63 -2.59 -6.86
N PHE A 188 -30.10 -1.38 -7.00
CA PHE A 188 -29.41 -0.64 -5.94
C PHE A 188 -30.22 -0.60 -4.63
N LEU A 189 -31.54 -0.43 -4.70
CA LEU A 189 -32.39 -0.37 -3.52
C LEU A 189 -32.62 -1.74 -2.86
N GLU A 190 -32.59 -2.83 -3.64
CA GLU A 190 -32.73 -4.19 -3.14
C GLU A 190 -31.45 -4.64 -2.43
N ILE A 191 -30.30 -4.45 -3.08
CA ILE A 191 -28.97 -4.79 -2.53
C ILE A 191 -28.73 -4.08 -1.19
N HIS A 192 -29.07 -2.79 -1.10
CA HIS A 192 -28.89 -2.01 0.11
C HIS A 192 -30.03 -2.16 1.15
N GLY A 193 -30.95 -3.10 0.95
CA GLY A 193 -32.02 -3.42 1.90
C GLY A 193 -31.56 -3.75 3.33
N PRO A 194 -30.47 -4.52 3.53
CA PRO A 194 -29.98 -4.91 4.86
C PRO A 194 -29.31 -3.79 5.67
N VAL A 195 -28.92 -2.68 5.05
CA VAL A 195 -28.10 -1.65 5.74
C VAL A 195 -28.93 -0.92 6.81
N PRO A 196 -28.53 -0.96 8.10
CA PRO A 196 -29.31 -0.37 9.18
C PRO A 196 -29.32 1.15 9.09
N ARG A 197 -30.39 1.77 9.61
CA ARG A 197 -30.59 3.24 9.75
C ARG A 197 -30.72 4.04 8.44
N ILE A 198 -30.21 3.55 7.31
CA ILE A 198 -30.11 4.36 6.10
C ILE A 198 -31.47 4.71 5.46
N ARG A 199 -32.46 3.81 5.49
CA ARG A 199 -33.79 4.10 4.94
C ARG A 199 -34.49 5.27 5.65
N LYS A 200 -34.23 5.47 6.94
CA LYS A 200 -34.81 6.57 7.74
C LYS A 200 -34.11 7.91 7.47
N GLU A 201 -32.83 7.88 7.10
CA GLU A 201 -31.99 9.07 6.91
C GLU A 201 -31.92 9.54 5.43
N GLY A 202 -32.48 8.74 4.51
CA GLY A 202 -32.56 9.05 3.08
C GLY A 202 -31.21 9.02 2.35
N VAL A 203 -30.15 8.48 2.96
CA VAL A 203 -28.80 8.46 2.36
C VAL A 203 -28.77 7.58 1.11
N ILE A 204 -29.39 6.39 1.12
CA ILE A 204 -29.50 5.50 -0.05
C ILE A 204 -30.21 6.22 -1.21
N THR A 205 -31.33 6.89 -0.97
CA THR A 205 -32.08 7.58 -2.04
C THR A 205 -31.27 8.72 -2.65
N ARG A 206 -30.55 9.51 -1.83
CA ARG A 206 -29.67 10.56 -2.33
C ARG A 206 -28.49 10.00 -3.12
N ALA A 207 -27.88 8.91 -2.64
CA ALA A 207 -26.81 8.23 -3.36
C ALA A 207 -27.29 7.69 -4.71
N HIS A 208 -28.47 7.06 -4.74
CA HIS A 208 -29.09 6.56 -5.97
C HIS A 208 -29.29 7.68 -7.01
N GLU A 209 -29.88 8.81 -6.59
CA GLU A 209 -30.09 9.97 -7.46
C GLU A 209 -28.79 10.62 -7.93
N PHE A 210 -27.77 10.65 -7.06
CA PHE A 210 -26.44 11.14 -7.41
C PHE A 210 -25.80 10.27 -8.50
N LEU A 211 -25.76 8.93 -8.29
CA LEU A 211 -25.16 7.98 -9.21
C LEU A 211 -25.81 8.05 -10.61
N LYS A 212 -27.14 8.14 -10.66
CA LYS A 212 -27.90 8.28 -11.92
C LYS A 212 -27.53 9.53 -12.73
N ARG A 213 -26.92 10.54 -12.10
CA ARG A 213 -26.55 11.82 -12.72
C ARG A 213 -25.04 11.92 -13.01
N LEU A 214 -24.24 10.92 -12.64
CA LEU A 214 -22.81 10.89 -12.94
C LEU A 214 -22.57 11.08 -14.45
N GLN A 215 -21.65 11.98 -14.76
CA GLN A 215 -21.22 12.28 -16.13
C GLN A 215 -19.87 11.60 -16.41
N PRO A 216 -19.59 11.23 -17.67
CA PRO A 216 -18.26 10.77 -18.06
C PRO A 216 -17.19 11.81 -17.73
N HIS A 217 -15.95 11.34 -17.48
CA HIS A 217 -14.79 12.18 -17.14
C HIS A 217 -14.92 12.99 -15.85
N GLN A 218 -15.86 12.61 -14.97
CA GLN A 218 -16.01 13.17 -13.62
C GLN A 218 -16.07 12.02 -12.62
N PRO A 219 -14.94 11.32 -12.38
CA PRO A 219 -14.91 10.24 -11.41
C PRO A 219 -15.12 10.79 -10.01
N TYR A 220 -15.90 10.06 -9.22
CA TYR A 220 -16.07 10.32 -7.79
C TYR A 220 -15.55 9.13 -7.00
N ARG A 221 -15.24 9.37 -5.73
CA ARG A 221 -14.88 8.31 -4.81
C ARG A 221 -15.52 8.49 -3.44
N ARG A 222 -15.49 7.41 -2.68
CA ARG A 222 -15.84 7.39 -1.26
C ARG A 222 -15.04 6.31 -0.53
N THR A 223 -15.03 6.39 0.79
CA THR A 223 -14.48 5.32 1.63
C THR A 223 -15.58 4.51 2.31
N ASN A 224 -15.36 3.21 2.41
CA ASN A 224 -16.07 2.32 3.32
C ASN A 224 -15.05 1.59 4.20
N TRP A 225 -15.48 1.04 5.33
CA TRP A 225 -14.55 0.37 6.24
C TRP A 225 -15.21 -0.73 7.05
N THR A 226 -14.43 -1.68 7.52
CA THR A 226 -14.80 -2.65 8.56
C THR A 226 -13.53 -3.11 9.30
N LEU A 227 -13.64 -4.08 10.22
CA LEU A 227 -12.48 -4.84 10.68
C LEU A 227 -12.51 -6.24 10.06
N THR A 228 -11.33 -6.76 9.76
CA THR A 228 -11.14 -8.13 9.26
C THR A 228 -10.10 -8.83 10.12
N ILE A 229 -10.23 -10.14 10.27
CA ILE A 229 -9.26 -10.96 10.99
C ILE A 229 -8.35 -11.61 9.96
N ASP A 230 -7.06 -11.55 10.25
CA ASP A 230 -5.95 -11.85 9.35
C ASP A 230 -5.95 -10.97 8.09
N ARG A 231 -4.90 -11.10 7.29
CA ARG A 231 -4.76 -10.36 6.02
C ARG A 231 -5.59 -11.02 4.90
N ARG A 232 -6.86 -11.33 5.20
CA ARG A 232 -7.77 -12.08 4.32
C ARG A 232 -8.61 -11.14 3.46
N LEU A 233 -8.44 -11.21 2.15
CA LEU A 233 -9.20 -10.40 1.19
C LEU A 233 -10.58 -10.99 0.90
N ASP A 234 -10.68 -12.31 0.67
CA ASP A 234 -11.96 -13.01 0.50
C ASP A 234 -12.61 -13.30 1.86
N VAL A 235 -13.51 -12.41 2.28
CA VAL A 235 -14.43 -12.63 3.41
C VAL A 235 -15.87 -12.66 2.91
N SER A 236 -16.07 -13.28 1.75
CA SER A 236 -17.38 -13.50 1.15
C SER A 236 -18.22 -14.53 1.91
N THR A 237 -19.53 -14.51 1.67
CA THR A 237 -20.45 -15.41 2.35
C THR A 237 -20.33 -16.87 1.89
N GLU A 238 -19.79 -17.09 0.68
CA GLU A 238 -19.52 -18.38 0.04
C GLU A 238 -18.58 -19.24 0.89
N ILE A 239 -17.59 -18.62 1.53
CA ILE A 239 -16.59 -19.29 2.38
C ILE A 239 -16.73 -18.91 3.86
N TYR A 240 -17.92 -18.50 4.31
CA TYR A 240 -18.17 -18.09 5.71
C TYR A 240 -17.69 -19.11 6.75
N HIS A 241 -17.79 -20.40 6.42
CA HIS A 241 -17.34 -21.47 7.32
C HIS A 241 -15.83 -21.48 7.57
N GLU A 242 -15.02 -20.85 6.71
CA GLU A 242 -13.57 -20.75 6.84
C GLU A 242 -13.13 -19.58 7.72
N TRP A 243 -13.83 -18.44 7.64
CA TRP A 243 -13.40 -17.19 8.31
C TRP A 243 -14.35 -16.71 9.41
N GLY A 244 -15.63 -17.10 9.37
CA GLY A 244 -16.64 -16.73 10.37
C GLY A 244 -16.29 -17.14 11.81
N PRO A 245 -15.76 -18.36 12.05
CA PRO A 245 -15.31 -18.80 13.37
C PRO A 245 -14.23 -17.91 14.00
N ASP A 246 -13.42 -17.23 13.19
CA ASP A 246 -12.32 -16.40 13.69
C ASP A 246 -12.80 -15.23 14.56
N ARG A 247 -14.02 -14.74 14.31
CA ARG A 247 -14.67 -13.69 15.13
C ARG A 247 -14.84 -14.10 16.60
N GLU A 248 -14.90 -15.40 16.88
CA GLU A 248 -14.92 -15.91 18.25
C GLU A 248 -13.50 -16.16 18.77
N THR A 249 -12.66 -16.85 18.00
CA THR A 249 -11.32 -17.27 18.45
C THR A 249 -10.39 -16.09 18.73
N ILE A 250 -10.51 -14.99 17.97
CA ILE A 250 -9.70 -13.78 18.14
C ILE A 250 -9.89 -13.11 19.52
N GLN A 251 -10.99 -13.39 20.21
CA GLN A 251 -11.21 -12.84 21.55
C GLN A 251 -10.36 -13.52 22.63
N HIS A 252 -9.71 -14.64 22.32
CA HIS A 252 -9.00 -15.47 23.30
C HIS A 252 -7.48 -15.52 23.12
N VAL A 253 -6.95 -14.90 22.06
CA VAL A 253 -5.50 -14.76 21.84
C VAL A 253 -4.92 -13.68 22.76
N ASP A 254 -3.61 -13.62 22.93
CA ASP A 254 -2.95 -12.52 23.65
C ASP A 254 -2.97 -11.20 22.83
N ASP A 255 -2.52 -10.09 23.42
CA ASP A 255 -2.62 -8.78 22.78
C ASP A 255 -1.64 -8.59 21.63
N GLU A 256 -0.48 -9.26 21.66
CA GLU A 256 0.50 -9.23 20.57
C GLU A 256 -0.10 -9.88 19.32
N GLU A 257 -0.66 -11.09 19.48
CA GLU A 257 -1.35 -11.79 18.40
C GLU A 257 -2.60 -11.02 17.95
N PHE A 258 -3.38 -10.46 18.87
CA PHE A 258 -4.57 -9.68 18.54
C PHE A 258 -4.23 -8.47 17.64
N GLY A 259 -3.19 -7.72 17.99
CA GLY A 259 -2.74 -6.55 17.22
C GLY A 259 -2.32 -6.88 15.80
N ARG A 260 -1.58 -7.98 15.63
CA ARG A 260 -1.12 -8.47 14.33
C ARG A 260 -2.23 -9.02 13.45
N ARG A 261 -3.24 -9.66 14.04
CA ARG A 261 -4.27 -10.38 13.30
C ARG A 261 -5.49 -9.52 13.00
N VAL A 262 -5.88 -8.59 13.85
CA VAL A 262 -7.01 -7.71 13.55
C VAL A 262 -6.54 -6.59 12.63
N HIS A 263 -7.21 -6.44 11.48
CA HIS A 263 -6.90 -5.42 10.49
C HIS A 263 -8.03 -4.41 10.39
N LEU A 264 -7.68 -3.13 10.29
CA LEU A 264 -8.59 -2.12 9.75
C LEU A 264 -8.66 -2.34 8.24
N ARG A 265 -9.85 -2.72 7.76
CA ARG A 265 -10.14 -2.91 6.34
C ARG A 265 -10.80 -1.65 5.80
N VAL A 266 -10.24 -1.06 4.76
CA VAL A 266 -10.78 0.12 4.09
C VAL A 266 -11.00 -0.18 2.63
N GLU A 267 -12.16 0.22 2.11
CA GLU A 267 -12.45 0.19 0.69
C GLU A 267 -12.44 1.63 0.17
N VAL A 268 -11.54 1.92 -0.77
CA VAL A 268 -11.63 3.12 -1.60
C VAL A 268 -12.45 2.76 -2.82
N GLN A 269 -13.61 3.40 -2.94
CA GLN A 269 -14.61 3.03 -3.91
C GLN A 269 -14.75 4.12 -4.97
N HIS A 270 -14.39 3.82 -6.21
CA HIS A 270 -14.52 4.75 -7.33
C HIS A 270 -15.82 4.52 -8.10
N LEU A 271 -16.43 5.61 -8.53
CA LEU A 271 -17.72 5.68 -9.22
C LEU A 271 -17.51 6.47 -10.51
N ILE A 272 -17.53 5.76 -11.64
CA ILE A 272 -17.16 6.32 -12.94
C ILE A 272 -18.26 6.00 -13.94
N ARG A 273 -18.77 7.04 -14.60
CA ARG A 273 -19.66 6.85 -15.75
C ARG A 273 -18.80 6.50 -16.97
N LEU A 274 -19.05 5.32 -17.52
CA LEU A 274 -18.37 4.87 -18.72
C LEU A 274 -18.90 5.63 -19.96
N PRO A 275 -18.02 6.16 -20.83
CA PRO A 275 -18.39 7.06 -21.90
C PRO A 275 -19.17 6.40 -23.04
N ASP A 276 -18.88 5.13 -23.38
CA ASP A 276 -19.44 4.49 -24.58
C ASP A 276 -20.72 3.71 -24.28
N SER A 277 -20.71 2.94 -23.19
CA SER A 277 -21.82 2.11 -22.73
C SER A 277 -22.83 2.88 -21.89
N GLY A 278 -22.41 3.98 -21.26
CA GLY A 278 -23.21 4.72 -20.30
C GLY A 278 -23.45 3.96 -18.99
N ALA A 279 -22.87 2.78 -18.77
CA ALA A 279 -22.93 2.08 -17.48
C ALA A 279 -22.07 2.79 -16.43
N ILE A 280 -22.26 2.46 -15.15
CA ILE A 280 -21.37 2.93 -14.07
C ILE A 280 -20.42 1.80 -13.71
N VAL A 281 -19.12 2.03 -13.76
CA VAL A 281 -18.16 1.14 -13.11
C VAL A 281 -17.99 1.57 -11.65
N PHE A 282 -18.19 0.60 -10.76
CA PHE A 282 -17.94 0.69 -9.33
C PHE A 282 -16.70 -0.14 -9.02
N LEU A 283 -15.58 0.54 -8.80
CA LEU A 283 -14.33 -0.09 -8.41
C LEU A 283 -14.23 -0.10 -6.89
N ILE A 284 -13.74 -1.20 -6.32
CA ILE A 284 -13.62 -1.40 -4.88
C ILE A 284 -12.18 -1.82 -4.58
N ARG A 285 -11.30 -0.85 -4.31
CA ARG A 285 -9.93 -1.12 -3.88
C ARG A 285 -9.92 -1.41 -2.38
N THR A 286 -9.46 -2.59 -1.98
CA THR A 286 -9.42 -3.01 -0.57
C THR A 286 -8.02 -2.87 0.01
N TYR A 287 -7.89 -2.10 1.09
CA TYR A 287 -6.66 -1.96 1.87
C TYR A 287 -6.84 -2.62 3.24
N LEU A 288 -5.80 -3.31 3.71
CA LEU A 288 -5.74 -3.97 5.02
C LEU A 288 -4.51 -3.49 5.79
N LEU A 289 -4.72 -2.91 6.97
CA LEU A 289 -3.64 -2.54 7.89
C LEU A 289 -3.87 -3.15 9.27
N PRO A 290 -2.95 -3.98 9.80
CA PRO A 290 -3.09 -4.58 11.12
C PRO A 290 -3.05 -3.51 12.22
N LEU A 291 -3.70 -3.78 13.36
CA LEU A 291 -3.86 -2.80 14.43
C LEU A 291 -2.53 -2.44 15.10
N ASP A 292 -1.55 -3.35 15.12
CA ASP A 292 -0.20 -3.07 15.63
C ASP A 292 0.51 -2.00 14.79
N GLN A 293 0.44 -2.09 13.46
CA GLN A 293 1.00 -1.10 12.55
C GLN A 293 0.17 0.19 12.57
N LEU A 294 -1.17 0.10 12.61
CA LEU A 294 -2.03 1.27 12.76
C LEU A 294 -1.73 2.05 14.06
N ALA A 295 -1.37 1.33 15.14
CA ALA A 295 -1.01 1.93 16.42
C ALA A 295 0.31 2.73 16.38
N THR A 296 1.19 2.48 15.41
CA THR A 296 2.44 3.26 15.22
C THR A 296 2.15 4.72 14.82
N VAL A 297 1.00 4.97 14.18
CA VAL A 297 0.58 6.31 13.75
C VAL A 297 -0.36 6.91 14.80
N GLU A 298 0.20 7.67 15.74
CA GLU A 298 -0.50 8.16 16.93
C GLU A 298 -1.89 8.81 16.66
N PRO A 299 -2.07 9.69 15.65
CA PRO A 299 -3.40 10.24 15.35
C PRO A 299 -4.41 9.17 14.89
N TRP A 300 -3.97 8.15 14.16
CA TRP A 300 -4.82 7.05 13.69
C TRP A 300 -5.22 6.15 14.85
N ARG A 301 -4.25 5.75 15.67
CA ARG A 301 -4.45 4.96 16.90
C ARG A 301 -5.57 5.55 17.76
N ARG A 302 -5.40 6.82 18.14
CA ARG A 302 -6.36 7.53 19.01
C ARG A 302 -7.75 7.61 18.39
N ARG A 303 -7.84 7.98 17.11
CA ARG A 303 -9.13 8.18 16.45
C ARG A 303 -9.86 6.85 16.22
N ALA A 304 -9.15 5.81 15.79
CA ALA A 304 -9.74 4.49 15.62
C ALA A 304 -10.26 3.92 16.95
N ALA A 305 -9.54 4.13 18.06
CA ALA A 305 -10.00 3.72 19.38
C ALA A 305 -11.34 4.36 19.77
N GLU A 306 -11.49 5.67 19.57
CA GLU A 306 -12.72 6.39 19.90
C GLU A 306 -13.89 6.00 18.97
N VAL A 307 -13.62 5.87 17.68
CA VAL A 307 -14.63 5.42 16.71
C VAL A 307 -15.15 4.02 17.06
N LEU A 308 -14.26 3.07 17.37
CA LEU A 308 -14.64 1.70 17.70
C LEU A 308 -15.43 1.62 19.01
N ALA A 309 -15.01 2.37 20.03
CA ALA A 309 -15.69 2.40 21.32
C ALA A 309 -17.08 3.04 21.25
N GLU A 310 -17.27 4.06 20.41
CA GLU A 310 -18.53 4.81 20.31
C GLU A 310 -19.51 4.22 19.29
N LEU A 311 -19.04 3.33 18.40
CA LEU A 311 -19.83 2.86 17.26
C LEU A 311 -21.20 2.31 17.72
N PRO A 312 -22.32 2.71 17.08
CA PRO A 312 -23.62 2.15 17.44
C PRO A 312 -23.67 0.62 17.26
N ALA A 313 -24.34 -0.07 18.18
CA ALA A 313 -24.33 -1.54 18.25
C ALA A 313 -24.83 -2.22 16.96
N ASP A 314 -25.90 -1.71 16.36
CA ASP A 314 -26.45 -2.22 15.10
C ASP A 314 -25.54 -1.98 13.89
N MET A 315 -24.76 -0.89 13.88
CA MET A 315 -23.73 -0.67 12.86
C MET A 315 -22.56 -1.65 13.04
N ALA A 316 -22.15 -1.91 14.28
CA ALA A 316 -21.12 -2.90 14.57
C ALA A 316 -21.57 -4.33 14.28
N GLU A 317 -22.85 -4.65 14.51
CA GLU A 317 -23.45 -5.94 14.15
C GLU A 317 -23.49 -6.11 12.64
N TYR A 318 -23.96 -5.09 11.90
CA TYR A 318 -23.94 -5.09 10.44
C TYR A 318 -22.52 -5.24 9.86
N LYS A 319 -21.52 -4.59 10.45
CA LYS A 319 -20.11 -4.73 10.05
C LYS A 319 -19.48 -6.06 10.48
N GLY A 320 -20.16 -6.87 11.30
CA GLY A 320 -19.65 -8.14 11.81
C GLY A 320 -18.60 -8.02 12.92
N ILE A 321 -18.43 -6.84 13.52
CA ILE A 321 -17.35 -6.54 14.49
C ILE A 321 -17.83 -6.46 15.94
N ILE A 322 -19.15 -6.58 16.19
CA ILE A 322 -19.76 -6.39 17.52
C ILE A 322 -19.11 -7.22 18.63
N LYS A 323 -18.61 -8.43 18.30
CA LYS A 323 -17.99 -9.34 19.27
C LYS A 323 -16.65 -8.86 19.82
N TYR A 324 -15.85 -8.16 19.01
CA TYR A 324 -14.46 -7.84 19.35
C TYR A 324 -14.08 -6.37 19.21
N ARG A 325 -15.01 -5.49 18.78
CA ARG A 325 -14.73 -4.05 18.63
C ARG A 325 -14.28 -3.38 19.93
N ASP A 326 -14.83 -3.79 21.07
CA ASP A 326 -14.53 -3.16 22.36
C ASP A 326 -13.12 -3.56 22.81
N ARG A 327 -12.73 -4.81 22.53
CA ARG A 327 -11.34 -5.29 22.69
C ARG A 327 -10.39 -4.55 21.75
N ALA A 328 -10.77 -4.34 20.49
CA ALA A 328 -9.98 -3.55 19.54
C ALA A 328 -9.79 -2.09 19.97
N ALA A 329 -10.84 -1.46 20.48
CA ALA A 329 -10.76 -0.12 21.05
C ALA A 329 -9.82 -0.07 22.27
N GLN A 330 -9.92 -1.05 23.17
CA GLN A 330 -9.07 -1.15 24.35
C GLN A 330 -7.60 -1.38 23.96
N TYR A 331 -7.35 -2.32 23.04
CA TYR A 331 -6.02 -2.59 22.48
C TYR A 331 -5.38 -1.30 21.95
N LEU A 332 -6.09 -0.51 21.14
CA LEU A 332 -5.55 0.73 20.58
C LEU A 332 -5.28 1.81 21.65
N ARG A 333 -6.08 1.86 22.73
CA ARG A 333 -5.83 2.78 23.86
C ARG A 333 -4.58 2.39 24.64
N ASP A 334 -4.44 1.09 24.88
CA ASP A 334 -3.37 0.50 25.70
C ASP A 334 -2.07 0.33 24.93
N ALA A 335 -2.14 0.21 23.60
CA ALA A 335 -1.00 0.22 22.72
C ALA A 335 -0.21 1.49 23.02
N ALA A 336 0.93 1.34 23.69
CA ALA A 336 1.88 2.41 23.82
C ALA A 336 2.20 2.89 22.39
N PRO A 337 2.33 4.20 22.13
CA PRO A 337 2.93 4.62 20.87
C PRO A 337 4.20 3.79 20.72
N VAL A 338 4.34 3.07 19.60
CA VAL A 338 5.62 2.45 19.28
C VAL A 338 6.63 3.57 19.42
N ALA A 339 7.53 3.42 20.39
CA ALA A 339 8.52 4.45 20.65
C ALA A 339 9.17 4.74 19.28
N PRO A 340 9.31 6.01 18.88
CA PRO A 340 10.18 6.30 17.75
C PRO A 340 11.47 5.53 17.96
N LEU A 341 12.06 4.98 16.88
CA LEU A 341 13.36 4.30 16.90
C LEU A 341 14.23 4.95 17.98
N PRO A 342 14.78 4.19 18.94
CA PRO A 342 15.30 4.74 20.17
C PRO A 342 16.23 5.91 19.90
N SER A 343 15.80 7.13 20.25
CA SER A 343 16.62 8.34 20.15
C SER A 343 17.39 8.51 21.45
N GLY A 344 18.49 7.76 21.55
CA GLY A 344 19.52 7.93 22.56
C GLY A 344 20.75 8.65 22.01
N PRO A 345 21.65 9.16 22.86
CA PRO A 345 22.93 9.71 22.41
C PRO A 345 23.69 8.67 21.56
N GLY A 346 23.88 8.95 20.27
CA GLY A 346 24.64 8.08 19.34
C GLY A 346 23.80 7.27 18.34
N MET A 347 22.48 7.21 18.50
CA MET A 347 21.59 6.60 17.50
C MET A 347 21.39 7.53 16.30
N PRO A 348 21.23 6.99 15.07
CA PRO A 348 20.98 7.81 13.90
C PRO A 348 19.56 8.40 13.96
N GLU A 349 19.46 9.71 13.78
CA GLU A 349 18.17 10.41 13.68
C GLU A 349 17.86 10.67 12.20
N TRP A 350 16.72 10.16 11.75
CA TRP A 350 16.27 10.31 10.37
C TRP A 350 15.12 11.33 10.29
N PRO A 351 15.21 12.33 9.41
CA PRO A 351 14.13 13.29 9.26
C PRO A 351 12.92 12.64 8.59
N THR A 352 11.71 12.95 9.07
CA THR A 352 10.45 12.41 8.52
C THR A 352 10.04 13.01 7.18
N THR A 353 10.74 14.06 6.75
CA THR A 353 10.63 14.68 5.43
C THR A 353 12.02 15.00 4.91
N PRO A 354 12.26 15.01 3.59
CA PRO A 354 13.57 15.33 3.04
C PRO A 354 14.09 16.67 3.56
N PRO A 355 15.29 16.74 4.17
CA PRO A 355 15.83 17.98 4.67
C PRO A 355 16.03 19.00 3.54
N PRO A 356 15.83 20.30 3.80
CA PRO A 356 16.06 21.33 2.81
C PRO A 356 17.54 21.38 2.42
N VAL A 357 17.81 21.77 1.17
CA VAL A 357 19.19 21.97 0.68
C VAL A 357 19.81 23.18 1.37
N ASP A 358 20.97 23.00 2.00
CA ASP A 358 21.78 24.12 2.51
C ASP A 358 22.46 24.83 1.33
N THR A 359 21.79 25.85 0.80
CA THR A 359 22.24 26.64 -0.34
C THR A 359 23.45 27.54 -0.06
N THR A 360 24.01 27.52 1.16
CA THR A 360 25.27 28.21 1.47
C THR A 360 26.51 27.44 1.01
N GLY A 361 26.36 26.17 0.60
CA GLY A 361 27.41 25.35 0.02
C GLY A 361 27.95 25.91 -1.31
N ALA A 362 29.26 25.72 -1.56
CA ALA A 362 29.91 26.14 -2.80
C ALA A 362 29.77 25.09 -3.93
N ALA A 363 29.57 23.83 -3.54
CA ALA A 363 29.33 22.70 -4.43
C ALA A 363 28.40 21.68 -3.75
N PHE A 364 27.82 20.79 -4.53
CA PHE A 364 26.82 19.82 -4.07
C PHE A 364 27.09 18.45 -4.70
N LEU A 365 27.12 17.41 -3.86
CA LEU A 365 27.12 16.02 -4.27
C LEU A 365 25.82 15.38 -3.81
N VAL A 366 24.92 15.11 -4.74
CA VAL A 366 23.68 14.38 -4.47
C VAL A 366 23.91 12.92 -4.83
N VAL A 367 23.70 12.02 -3.87
CA VAL A 367 23.86 10.57 -4.05
C VAL A 367 22.49 9.92 -3.90
N ALA A 368 22.02 9.29 -4.98
CA ALA A 368 20.79 8.49 -5.02
C ALA A 368 21.18 7.01 -5.06
N ILE A 369 20.76 6.22 -4.08
CA ILE A 369 21.14 4.80 -3.98
C ILE A 369 19.90 3.93 -3.93
N GLY A 370 19.83 2.95 -4.82
CA GLY A 370 18.70 2.03 -4.92
C GLY A 370 17.63 2.48 -5.91
N ARG A 371 16.56 1.68 -5.97
CA ARG A 371 15.51 1.78 -7.00
C ARG A 371 14.18 2.31 -6.48
N ASP A 372 14.14 2.75 -5.23
CA ASP A 372 12.95 3.35 -4.64
C ASP A 372 12.55 4.62 -5.42
N PRO A 373 11.32 4.71 -5.97
CA PRO A 373 10.85 5.91 -6.67
C PRO A 373 10.94 7.20 -5.83
N GLU A 374 10.78 7.10 -4.51
CA GLU A 374 10.92 8.22 -3.58
C GLU A 374 12.37 8.69 -3.51
N THR A 375 13.36 7.78 -3.57
CA THR A 375 14.79 8.16 -3.67
C THR A 375 15.02 9.01 -4.91
N ALA A 376 14.47 8.61 -6.05
CA ALA A 376 14.56 9.38 -7.28
C ALA A 376 13.83 10.74 -7.18
N HIS A 377 12.66 10.79 -6.53
CA HIS A 377 11.92 12.03 -6.31
C HIS A 377 12.71 13.03 -5.45
N VAL A 378 13.21 12.57 -4.30
CA VAL A 378 13.97 13.38 -3.36
C VAL A 378 15.25 13.89 -3.99
N SER A 379 16.04 13.03 -4.63
CA SER A 379 17.28 13.42 -5.28
C SER A 379 17.05 14.41 -6.41
N ARG A 380 15.96 14.29 -7.20
CA ARG A 380 15.60 15.29 -8.22
C ARG A 380 15.31 16.67 -7.62
N ASN A 381 14.52 16.73 -6.55
CA ASN A 381 14.19 18.00 -5.88
C ASN A 381 15.44 18.67 -5.30
N TRP A 382 16.31 17.87 -4.70
CA TRP A 382 17.60 18.31 -4.19
C TRP A 382 18.52 18.83 -5.29
N VAL A 383 18.67 18.10 -6.40
CA VAL A 383 19.47 18.55 -7.56
C VAL A 383 18.92 19.87 -8.09
N SER A 384 17.61 19.99 -8.30
CA SER A 384 17.01 21.23 -8.80
C SER A 384 17.27 22.43 -7.90
N THR A 385 17.24 22.24 -6.58
CA THR A 385 17.52 23.32 -5.62
C THR A 385 19.02 23.63 -5.54
N ALA A 386 19.88 22.61 -5.59
CA ALA A 386 21.33 22.73 -5.52
C ALA A 386 21.93 23.41 -6.77
N GLU A 387 21.46 23.05 -7.96
CA GLU A 387 21.90 23.66 -9.24
C GLU A 387 21.61 25.16 -9.32
N ALA A 388 20.57 25.63 -8.62
CA ALA A 388 20.29 27.06 -8.50
C ALA A 388 21.28 27.79 -7.59
N ALA A 389 21.99 27.08 -6.71
CA ALA A 389 22.89 27.63 -5.70
C ALA A 389 24.39 27.47 -6.04
N GLY A 390 24.78 26.39 -6.71
CA GLY A 390 26.19 26.11 -7.01
C GLY A 390 26.42 24.92 -7.93
N THR A 391 27.67 24.45 -8.02
CA THR A 391 28.04 23.33 -8.89
C THR A 391 27.53 22.03 -8.28
N THR A 392 26.71 21.29 -9.03
CA THR A 392 26.04 20.07 -8.54
C THR A 392 26.47 18.85 -9.34
N ARG A 393 26.79 17.75 -8.65
CA ARG A 393 27.01 16.42 -9.21
C ARG A 393 25.95 15.49 -8.65
N LEU A 394 25.21 14.81 -9.53
CA LEU A 394 24.36 13.69 -9.17
C LEU A 394 25.14 12.39 -9.41
N LEU A 395 25.17 11.52 -8.39
CA LEU A 395 25.65 10.16 -8.48
C LEU A 395 24.48 9.21 -8.21
N VAL A 396 24.23 8.28 -9.13
CA VAL A 396 23.18 7.26 -9.00
C VAL A 396 23.85 5.90 -8.90
N LEU A 397 23.50 5.15 -7.86
CA LEU A 397 24.08 3.84 -7.53
C LEU A 397 22.96 2.82 -7.35
N ASP A 398 23.22 1.55 -7.67
CA ASP A 398 22.24 0.47 -7.47
C ASP A 398 22.25 0.01 -6.01
N SER A 399 23.42 -0.26 -5.41
CA SER A 399 23.59 -0.57 -3.99
C SER A 399 25.06 -0.56 -3.56
N LEU A 400 25.31 -0.22 -2.28
CA LEU A 400 26.64 -0.30 -1.66
C LEU A 400 26.99 -1.69 -1.13
N THR A 401 26.35 -2.76 -1.64
CA THR A 401 26.87 -4.13 -1.50
C THR A 401 27.98 -4.42 -2.51
N GLU A 402 27.95 -3.78 -3.69
CA GLU A 402 28.87 -4.03 -4.79
C GLU A 402 30.12 -3.14 -4.72
N GLU A 403 31.28 -3.68 -5.13
CA GLU A 403 32.55 -2.95 -5.11
C GLU A 403 32.59 -1.79 -6.13
N GLU A 404 31.89 -1.94 -7.26
CA GLU A 404 31.80 -0.92 -8.32
C GLU A 404 31.15 0.37 -7.80
N ASP A 405 29.99 0.27 -7.16
CA ASP A 405 29.25 1.41 -6.61
C ASP A 405 29.99 2.06 -5.44
N ARG A 406 30.65 1.27 -4.58
CA ARG A 406 31.53 1.79 -3.52
C ARG A 406 32.69 2.58 -4.10
N THR A 407 33.30 2.09 -5.17
CA THR A 407 34.42 2.77 -5.85
C THR A 407 33.95 4.06 -6.51
N ALA A 408 32.77 4.06 -7.14
CA ALA A 408 32.19 5.26 -7.75
C ALA A 408 31.88 6.33 -6.70
N LEU A 409 31.34 5.95 -5.54
CA LEU A 409 31.10 6.85 -4.43
C LEU A 409 32.41 7.40 -3.86
N ALA A 410 33.40 6.55 -3.61
CA ALA A 410 34.72 6.97 -3.12
C ALA A 410 35.38 7.99 -4.06
N ALA A 411 35.36 7.74 -5.36
CA ALA A 411 35.90 8.68 -6.35
C ALA A 411 35.15 10.03 -6.34
N ALA A 412 33.83 10.02 -6.19
CA ALA A 412 33.04 11.25 -6.09
C ALA A 412 33.32 12.05 -4.81
N LEU A 413 33.62 11.37 -3.71
CA LEU A 413 34.02 11.97 -2.44
C LEU A 413 35.45 12.54 -2.51
N ASP A 414 36.39 11.85 -3.16
CA ASP A 414 37.76 12.32 -3.37
C ASP A 414 37.82 13.58 -4.26
N ASP A 415 36.90 13.69 -5.23
CA ASP A 415 36.74 14.88 -6.07
C ASP A 415 36.07 16.07 -5.34
N ALA A 416 35.50 15.85 -4.15
CA ALA A 416 34.77 16.88 -3.42
C ALA A 416 35.72 17.96 -2.89
N VAL A 417 35.30 19.22 -3.02
CA VAL A 417 36.09 20.38 -2.57
C VAL A 417 35.55 20.94 -1.26
N ILE A 418 36.35 21.75 -0.57
CA ILE A 418 35.94 22.44 0.66
C ILE A 418 34.65 23.23 0.41
N GLY A 419 33.65 23.04 1.27
CA GLY A 419 32.33 23.66 1.13
C GLY A 419 31.34 22.87 0.28
N THR A 420 31.64 21.61 -0.06
CA THR A 420 30.68 20.69 -0.69
C THR A 420 29.62 20.25 0.33
N ARG A 421 28.34 20.27 -0.08
CA ARG A 421 27.24 19.62 0.66
C ARG A 421 26.98 18.25 0.06
N ILE A 422 27.02 17.22 0.89
CA ILE A 422 26.82 15.83 0.47
C ILE A 422 25.44 15.40 0.97
N MET A 423 24.59 15.01 0.05
CA MET A 423 23.18 14.73 0.31
C MET A 423 22.87 13.33 -0.20
N VAL A 424 22.48 12.43 0.70
CA VAL A 424 22.31 11.00 0.39
C VAL A 424 20.85 10.59 0.56
N ALA A 425 20.25 9.96 -0.45
CA ALA A 425 18.94 9.34 -0.38
C ALA A 425 19.02 7.87 -0.81
N GLY A 426 18.30 6.99 -0.10
CA GLY A 426 18.28 5.55 -0.38
C GLY A 426 17.68 4.73 0.75
N GLY A 427 17.85 3.41 0.71
CA GLY A 427 17.53 2.51 1.82
C GLY A 427 18.48 2.68 3.01
N GLN A 428 18.08 2.27 4.20
CA GLN A 428 18.80 2.50 5.45
C GLN A 428 20.23 1.95 5.42
N TYR A 429 20.44 0.71 4.96
CA TYR A 429 21.78 0.14 4.79
C TYR A 429 22.70 1.01 3.93
N ASP A 430 22.22 1.40 2.75
CA ASP A 430 23.00 2.14 1.78
C ASP A 430 23.29 3.56 2.27
N VAL A 431 22.30 4.25 2.83
CA VAL A 431 22.48 5.60 3.39
C VAL A 431 23.49 5.59 4.53
N MET A 432 23.39 4.64 5.47
CA MET A 432 24.33 4.54 6.58
C MET A 432 25.76 4.25 6.11
N THR A 433 25.91 3.36 5.12
CA THR A 433 27.21 3.01 4.53
C THR A 433 27.81 4.21 3.80
N ALA A 434 27.02 4.95 3.01
CA ALA A 434 27.45 6.14 2.30
C ALA A 434 27.90 7.25 3.26
N LEU A 435 27.16 7.48 4.35
CA LEU A 435 27.53 8.47 5.37
C LEU A 435 28.82 8.09 6.09
N ALA A 436 29.07 6.81 6.34
CA ALA A 436 30.34 6.35 6.91
C ALA A 436 31.50 6.62 5.95
N LEU A 437 31.36 6.29 4.67
CA LEU A 437 32.37 6.57 3.63
C LEU A 437 32.63 8.08 3.47
N ALA A 438 31.59 8.91 3.51
CA ALA A 438 31.75 10.37 3.45
C ALA A 438 32.52 10.92 4.65
N ARG A 439 32.26 10.40 5.86
CA ARG A 439 33.02 10.77 7.07
C ARG A 439 34.47 10.29 7.02
N GLU A 440 34.71 9.09 6.48
CA GLU A 440 36.06 8.57 6.25
C GLU A 440 36.85 9.45 5.28
N ALA A 441 36.19 9.98 4.24
CA ALA A 441 36.72 10.98 3.32
C ALA A 441 36.88 12.40 3.93
N GLY A 442 36.45 12.60 5.18
CA GLY A 442 36.67 13.84 5.93
C GLY A 442 35.47 14.78 6.02
N ALA A 443 34.29 14.39 5.53
CA ALA A 443 33.08 15.21 5.65
C ALA A 443 32.65 15.37 7.11
N VAL A 444 32.28 16.60 7.50
CA VAL A 444 31.78 16.88 8.85
C VAL A 444 30.25 16.80 8.90
N PRO A 445 29.62 16.57 10.07
CA PRO A 445 28.15 16.47 10.17
C PRO A 445 27.38 17.65 9.58
N ALA A 446 27.95 18.86 9.62
CA ALA A 446 27.32 20.06 9.04
C ALA A 446 27.29 20.07 7.50
N GLU A 447 28.05 19.19 6.85
CA GLU A 447 28.10 19.05 5.39
C GLU A 447 27.21 17.92 4.88
N LEU A 448 26.69 17.09 5.79
CA LEU A 448 25.94 15.87 5.47
C LEU A 448 24.44 16.10 5.67
N ALA A 449 23.65 15.75 4.67
CA ALA A 449 22.21 15.56 4.80
C ALA A 449 21.84 14.17 4.29
N ALA A 450 20.83 13.57 4.89
CA ALA A 450 20.39 12.24 4.52
C ALA A 450 18.87 12.09 4.62
N TYR A 451 18.33 11.24 3.77
CA TYR A 451 16.94 10.83 3.80
C TYR A 451 16.85 9.34 3.51
N VAL A 452 16.29 8.59 4.46
CA VAL A 452 16.07 7.15 4.34
C VAL A 452 14.67 6.92 3.83
N THR A 453 14.56 6.17 2.73
CA THR A 453 13.29 5.85 2.07
C THR A 453 12.73 4.50 2.49
N ASP A 454 13.62 3.59 2.92
CA ASP A 454 13.28 2.26 3.41
C ASP A 454 14.10 1.91 4.65
N PHE A 455 13.43 1.34 5.67
CA PHE A 455 14.01 0.91 6.95
C PHE A 455 14.02 -0.62 7.10
N GLY A 456 13.73 -1.36 6.03
CA GLY A 456 13.65 -2.83 6.02
C GLY A 456 14.99 -3.54 6.26
N ASP A 457 16.11 -2.83 6.17
CA ASP A 457 17.43 -3.39 6.37
C ASP A 457 18.36 -2.48 7.18
N LEU A 458 19.46 -3.06 7.64
CA LEU A 458 20.51 -2.30 8.29
C LEU A 458 21.90 -2.94 8.11
N PRO A 459 22.98 -2.15 8.29
CA PRO A 459 24.34 -2.66 8.36
C PRO A 459 24.62 -3.17 9.78
N MET A 460 24.82 -4.48 9.90
CA MET A 460 25.09 -5.16 11.15
C MET A 460 26.57 -5.54 11.25
N TYR A 461 27.29 -4.98 12.22
CA TYR A 461 28.66 -5.38 12.57
C TYR A 461 28.64 -6.55 13.56
N CYS A 462 29.16 -7.70 13.16
CA CYS A 462 29.26 -8.87 14.02
C CYS A 462 30.49 -8.78 14.93
N ALA A 463 30.29 -8.77 16.26
CA ALA A 463 31.38 -8.79 17.24
C ALA A 463 32.25 -10.06 17.19
N HIS A 464 31.78 -11.14 16.56
CA HIS A 464 32.47 -12.44 16.52
C HIS A 464 33.37 -12.60 15.30
N CYS A 465 32.87 -12.34 14.08
CA CYS A 465 33.70 -12.38 12.87
C CYS A 465 34.30 -11.03 12.46
N ARG A 466 33.88 -9.94 13.12
CA ARG A 466 34.39 -8.56 12.91
C ARG A 466 34.16 -8.04 11.50
N ASP A 467 33.03 -8.42 10.92
CA ASP A 467 32.64 -8.04 9.59
C ASP A 467 31.22 -7.44 9.62
N THR A 468 30.92 -6.61 8.63
CA THR A 468 29.65 -5.89 8.51
C THR A 468 28.82 -6.46 7.37
N PHE A 469 27.57 -6.81 7.65
CA PHE A 469 26.66 -7.40 6.68
C PHE A 469 25.39 -6.56 6.55
N ARG A 470 24.84 -6.52 5.35
CA ARG A 470 23.44 -6.12 5.14
C ARG A 470 22.55 -7.22 5.70
N VAL A 471 21.61 -6.87 6.56
CA VAL A 471 20.62 -7.79 7.12
C VAL A 471 19.25 -7.14 7.11
N GLU A 472 18.22 -7.93 6.82
CA GLU A 472 16.81 -7.54 6.97
C GLU A 472 16.41 -7.74 8.43
N ALA A 473 16.60 -6.70 9.23
CA ALA A 473 16.33 -6.73 10.67
C ALA A 473 16.23 -5.32 11.24
N VAL A 474 15.76 -5.22 12.49
CA VAL A 474 15.70 -3.98 13.26
C VAL A 474 16.60 -4.05 14.48
N PRO A 475 17.08 -2.91 15.02
CA PRO A 475 17.73 -2.89 16.34
C PRO A 475 16.81 -3.52 17.40
N GLY A 476 17.39 -4.33 18.28
CA GLY A 476 16.68 -5.20 19.24
C GLY A 476 16.28 -6.56 18.67
N GLY A 477 16.39 -6.77 17.36
CA GLY A 477 16.10 -8.05 16.70
C GLY A 477 17.23 -9.08 16.82
N VAL A 478 16.90 -10.34 16.52
CA VAL A 478 17.87 -11.45 16.43
C VAL A 478 17.99 -11.93 14.99
N VAL A 479 19.21 -12.08 14.49
CA VAL A 479 19.50 -12.55 13.13
C VAL A 479 20.69 -13.51 13.10
N ALA A 480 20.63 -14.51 12.23
CA ALA A 480 21.78 -15.39 11.96
C ALA A 480 22.83 -14.63 11.14
N CYS A 481 24.05 -14.54 11.67
CA CYS A 481 25.14 -13.83 11.01
C CYS A 481 25.54 -14.50 9.68
N PRO A 482 25.55 -13.78 8.54
CA PRO A 482 25.94 -14.37 7.25
C PRO A 482 27.40 -14.90 7.24
N GLY A 483 28.31 -14.28 8.00
CA GLY A 483 29.71 -14.67 8.05
C GLY A 483 30.04 -15.84 8.96
N CYS A 484 29.46 -15.89 10.17
CA CYS A 484 29.80 -16.90 11.19
C CYS A 484 28.65 -17.82 11.60
N ALA A 485 27.46 -17.66 11.02
CA ALA A 485 26.25 -18.44 11.27
C ALA A 485 25.76 -18.46 12.73
N ARG A 486 26.25 -17.56 13.58
CA ARG A 486 25.76 -17.40 14.96
C ARG A 486 24.50 -16.55 14.98
N ASP A 487 23.57 -16.90 15.85
CA ASP A 487 22.43 -16.03 16.16
C ASP A 487 22.92 -14.84 16.98
N LEU A 488 22.69 -13.64 16.46
CA LEU A 488 23.13 -12.40 17.06
C LEU A 488 21.94 -11.51 17.40
N GLU A 489 21.95 -10.94 18.59
CA GLU A 489 21.13 -9.80 18.93
C GLU A 489 21.79 -8.53 18.39
N ILE A 490 21.01 -7.72 17.66
CA ILE A 490 21.42 -6.41 17.16
C ILE A 490 21.16 -5.39 18.26
N HIS A 491 22.23 -4.85 18.85
CA HIS A 491 22.13 -3.89 19.96
C HIS A 491 21.68 -2.52 19.44
N GLU A 492 21.00 -1.75 20.29
CA GLU A 492 20.71 -0.32 20.08
C GLU A 492 21.99 0.54 20.25
N HIS A 493 23.05 0.16 19.54
CA HIS A 493 24.36 0.78 19.60
C HIS A 493 24.90 0.91 18.18
N HIS A 494 24.77 2.13 17.65
CA HIS A 494 25.25 2.51 16.33
C HIS A 494 26.62 3.18 16.40
N SER A 495 27.49 2.85 15.45
CA SER A 495 28.75 3.56 15.21
C SER A 495 28.64 4.43 13.96
N PRO A 496 28.64 5.79 14.07
CA PRO A 496 28.63 6.67 12.91
C PRO A 496 29.88 6.55 12.02
N THR A 497 30.98 6.07 12.58
CA THR A 497 32.24 5.85 11.86
C THR A 497 32.20 4.58 11.02
N MET A 498 31.66 3.49 11.57
CA MET A 498 31.49 2.25 10.79
C MET A 498 30.19 2.25 9.97
N GLY A 499 29.27 3.16 10.28
CA GLY A 499 27.94 3.20 9.70
C GLY A 499 27.17 1.93 9.97
N SER A 500 27.30 1.33 11.16
CA SER A 500 26.76 0.00 11.47
C SER A 500 26.26 -0.13 12.91
N TYR A 501 25.32 -1.05 13.14
CA TYR A 501 24.88 -1.47 14.46
C TYR A 501 25.75 -2.60 15.01
N LEU A 502 26.09 -2.55 16.30
CA LEU A 502 26.80 -3.62 16.97
C LEU A 502 25.87 -4.83 17.16
N ALA A 503 26.30 -6.01 16.75
CA ALA A 503 25.63 -7.26 17.03
C ALA A 503 26.55 -8.24 17.77
N SER A 504 26.02 -8.92 18.79
CA SER A 504 26.75 -9.94 19.55
C SER A 504 25.85 -11.14 19.82
N ALA A 505 26.40 -12.22 20.40
CA ALA A 505 25.65 -13.48 20.48
C ALA A 505 24.37 -13.27 21.29
N ALA A 506 23.23 -13.70 20.74
CA ALA A 506 21.97 -13.65 21.47
C ALA A 506 22.10 -14.51 22.73
N GLY A 507 21.88 -13.93 23.90
CA GLY A 507 22.00 -14.63 25.17
C GLY A 507 20.88 -15.66 25.32
N GLY A 508 21.24 -16.95 25.37
CA GLY A 508 20.46 -17.93 26.11
C GLY A 508 21.04 -18.04 27.52
N ASP A 509 20.21 -17.89 28.54
CA ASP A 509 20.56 -18.32 29.90
C ASP A 509 21.10 -19.76 29.84
N GLU A 510 22.35 -19.98 30.26
CA GLU A 510 22.79 -21.29 30.78
C GLU A 510 22.28 -21.48 32.21
#